data_AF-H3C9P5-F1
#
_entry.id   AF-H3C9P5-F1
#
_cell.length_a   1.000
_cell.length_b   1.000
_cell.length_c   1.000
_cell.angle_alpha   90.00
_cell.angle_beta   90.00
_cell.angle_gamma   90.00
#
_symmetry.space_group_name_H-M   'P 1'
#
loop_
_entity.id
_entity.type
_entity.pdbx_description
1 polymer ?
#
loop_
_entity_poly.entity_id
_entity_poly.type
_entity_poly.pdbx_seq_one_letter_code
_entity_poly.pdbx_strand_id
1 'polypeptide(L)'
;NPWGQCPVNRNCRDKFGDGSCDRECMAPGCLRDGLDCLKDRGHCNPGHIQYCRDHYGNSHCEQGCDSAPCGWDGSDCFANQAPQWAKGTLVLHTKLPHQRSGFSNSSLFWALSVLLQTPVKLRASAPMSANRNLFDFDPSQLASMLTQSSPADSVSYSSLLFLQVDNRPCSRLQTTCFPYATEAASFLRATTMLRPPSFP
;
A
#
# COMPACT_ATOMS: atom_id res chain seq x y z
N ASN A 1 1.87 0.77 -17.23
CA ASN A 1 3.19 1.42 -17.12
C ASN A 1 3.16 2.37 -15.92
N PRO A 2 3.92 2.13 -14.84
CA PRO A 2 3.91 2.99 -13.65
C PRO A 2 4.30 4.46 -13.90
N TRP A 3 5.17 4.73 -14.87
CA TRP A 3 5.59 6.09 -15.26
C TRP A 3 4.76 6.66 -16.41
N GLY A 4 3.56 6.12 -16.68
CA GLY A 4 2.72 6.58 -17.80
C GLY A 4 2.34 8.06 -17.73
N GLN A 5 2.41 8.68 -16.54
CA GLN A 5 2.15 10.10 -16.31
C GLN A 5 3.43 10.92 -16.11
N CYS A 6 4.61 10.29 -16.12
CA CYS A 6 5.90 10.99 -15.99
C CYS A 6 6.41 11.42 -17.37
N PRO A 7 6.94 12.64 -17.53
CA PRO A 7 7.59 13.06 -18.76
C PRO A 7 8.74 12.12 -19.15
N VAL A 8 8.71 11.60 -20.38
CA VAL A 8 9.64 10.57 -20.88
C VAL A 8 11.10 11.03 -20.87
N ASN A 9 11.33 12.34 -20.99
CA ASN A 9 12.67 12.92 -21.08
C ASN A 9 13.47 12.93 -19.77
N ARG A 10 12.88 12.54 -18.63
CA ARG A 10 13.52 12.65 -17.31
C ARG A 10 14.21 11.37 -16.81
N ASN A 11 14.11 10.25 -17.53
CA ASN A 11 14.66 8.94 -17.12
C ASN A 11 14.37 8.53 -15.66
N CYS A 12 13.27 9.03 -15.06
CA CYS A 12 12.93 8.81 -13.64
C CYS A 12 12.66 7.35 -13.27
N ARG A 13 12.54 6.47 -14.28
CA ARG A 13 12.47 5.03 -14.04
C ARG A 13 13.78 4.48 -13.51
N ASP A 14 14.91 4.95 -14.04
CA ASP A 14 16.24 4.44 -13.69
C ASP A 14 16.74 5.02 -12.37
N LYS A 15 16.18 6.17 -11.96
CA LYS A 15 16.47 6.85 -10.69
C LYS A 15 15.63 6.39 -9.52
N PHE A 16 14.51 5.75 -9.80
CA PHE A 16 13.54 5.38 -8.77
C PHE A 16 14.13 4.50 -7.67
N GLY A 17 14.27 5.04 -6.46
CA GLY A 17 14.69 4.29 -5.28
C GLY A 17 16.18 3.93 -5.31
N ASP A 18 17.00 4.63 -6.08
CA ASP A 18 18.45 4.42 -6.21
C ASP A 18 19.24 4.98 -5.00
N GLY A 19 18.57 5.74 -4.13
CA GLY A 19 19.13 6.33 -2.91
C GLY A 19 19.70 7.75 -3.11
N SER A 20 19.73 8.26 -4.34
CA SER A 20 20.11 9.62 -4.69
C SER A 20 18.85 10.47 -4.88
N CYS A 21 18.82 11.67 -4.28
CA CYS A 21 17.68 12.56 -4.45
C CYS A 21 17.73 13.30 -5.80
N ASP A 22 16.91 12.85 -6.76
CA ASP A 22 16.68 13.46 -8.07
C ASP A 22 15.39 14.30 -8.04
N ARG A 23 15.56 15.60 -7.73
CA ARG A 23 14.43 16.54 -7.54
C ARG A 23 13.48 16.64 -8.74
N GLU A 24 13.98 16.38 -9.95
CA GLU A 24 13.16 16.38 -11.17
C GLU A 24 12.18 15.21 -11.27
N CYS A 25 12.39 14.16 -10.47
CA CYS A 25 11.57 12.95 -10.38
C CYS A 25 10.61 12.93 -9.18
N MET A 26 10.61 13.99 -8.36
CA MET A 26 9.76 14.08 -7.16
C MET A 26 8.26 14.28 -7.44
N ALA A 27 7.87 14.56 -8.69
CA ALA A 27 6.45 14.74 -9.03
C ALA A 27 5.65 13.44 -8.77
N PRO A 28 4.38 13.52 -8.35
CA PRO A 28 3.55 12.33 -8.11
C PRO A 28 3.48 11.37 -9.31
N GLY A 29 3.35 11.90 -10.53
CA GLY A 29 3.36 11.12 -11.77
C GLY A 29 4.69 10.43 -12.09
N CYS A 30 5.79 10.89 -11.48
CA CYS A 30 7.13 10.28 -11.55
C CYS A 30 7.47 9.45 -10.31
N LEU A 31 6.45 9.13 -9.50
CA LEU A 31 6.54 8.24 -8.34
C LEU A 31 7.48 8.77 -7.24
N ARG A 32 7.56 10.10 -7.11
CA ARG A 32 8.27 10.79 -6.02
C ARG A 32 9.72 10.36 -5.87
N ASP A 33 10.36 10.04 -6.99
CA ASP A 33 11.75 9.59 -7.01
C ASP A 33 12.02 8.39 -6.08
N GLY A 34 11.05 7.46 -5.99
CA GLY A 34 11.15 6.35 -5.05
C GLY A 34 11.29 6.77 -3.59
N LEU A 35 10.93 8.01 -3.24
CA LEU A 35 11.09 8.65 -1.94
C LEU A 35 12.54 8.97 -1.54
N ASP A 36 13.50 8.99 -2.46
CA ASP A 36 14.95 9.16 -2.14
C ASP A 36 15.27 10.53 -1.56
N CYS A 37 14.41 11.52 -1.84
CA CYS A 37 14.52 12.86 -1.28
C CYS A 37 13.99 13.02 0.17
N LEU A 38 13.50 11.94 0.80
CA LEU A 38 13.11 11.99 2.21
C LEU A 38 14.37 12.03 3.10
N LYS A 39 14.61 13.17 3.74
CA LYS A 39 15.81 13.42 4.57
C LYS A 39 15.95 12.49 5.78
N ASP A 40 14.84 12.02 6.34
CA ASP A 40 14.82 11.10 7.46
C ASP A 40 13.80 9.99 7.18
N ARG A 41 14.24 9.00 6.40
CA ARG A 41 13.46 7.77 6.18
C ARG A 41 13.37 6.94 7.46
N GLY A 42 14.28 7.15 8.41
CA GLY A 42 14.46 6.29 9.57
C GLY A 42 14.63 4.81 9.18
N HIS A 43 14.56 3.95 10.17
CA HIS A 43 14.36 2.52 9.97
C HIS A 43 13.48 2.00 11.11
N CYS A 44 12.71 0.95 10.86
CA CYS A 44 12.06 0.27 11.96
C CYS A 44 13.10 -0.57 12.68
N ASN A 45 13.16 -0.48 14.01
CA ASN A 45 14.09 -1.27 14.81
C ASN A 45 13.90 -2.76 14.47
N PRO A 46 14.92 -3.49 13.98
CA PRO A 46 14.78 -4.89 13.59
C PRO A 46 14.18 -5.79 14.69
N GLY A 47 14.49 -5.52 15.96
CA GLY A 47 13.95 -6.24 17.11
C GLY A 47 12.46 -5.98 17.39
N HIS A 48 11.90 -4.89 16.85
CA HIS A 48 10.49 -4.53 16.98
C HIS A 48 9.65 -4.85 15.74
N ILE A 49 10.27 -5.25 14.61
CA ILE A 49 9.53 -5.50 13.36
C ILE A 49 8.42 -6.54 13.57
N GLN A 50 8.72 -7.66 14.24
CA GLN A 50 7.72 -8.71 14.47
C GLN A 50 6.57 -8.19 15.35
N TYR A 51 6.90 -7.46 16.40
CA TYR A 51 5.91 -6.84 17.29
C TYR A 51 4.98 -5.87 16.52
N CYS A 52 5.54 -4.95 15.73
CA CYS A 52 4.74 -4.02 14.94
C CYS A 52 3.89 -4.73 13.88
N ARG A 53 4.35 -5.86 13.32
CA ARG A 53 3.54 -6.67 12.39
C ARG A 53 2.37 -7.34 13.09
N ASP A 54 2.58 -7.87 14.29
CA ASP A 54 1.55 -8.60 15.02
C ASP A 54 0.47 -7.66 15.60
N HIS A 55 0.84 -6.40 15.84
CA HIS A 55 -0.03 -5.38 16.41
C HIS A 55 -0.63 -4.39 15.39
N TYR A 56 -0.18 -4.41 14.13
CA TYR A 56 -0.64 -3.46 13.11
C TYR A 56 -2.17 -3.40 12.96
N GLY A 57 -2.77 -2.23 13.24
CA GLY A 57 -4.19 -1.99 13.00
C GLY A 57 -5.13 -2.75 13.95
N ASN A 58 -4.64 -3.12 15.14
CA ASN A 58 -5.38 -3.85 16.18
C ASN A 58 -6.29 -2.95 17.05
N SER A 59 -6.35 -1.64 16.76
CA SER A 59 -7.10 -0.61 17.52
C SER A 59 -6.52 -0.23 18.90
N HIS A 60 -5.29 -0.62 19.18
CA HIS A 60 -4.48 -0.16 20.32
C HIS A 60 -3.29 0.62 19.77
N CYS A 61 -2.91 1.71 20.44
CA CYS A 61 -1.79 2.52 19.96
C CYS A 61 -0.47 2.03 20.55
N GLU A 62 0.35 1.41 19.71
CA GLU A 62 1.74 1.09 19.97
C GLU A 62 2.65 2.25 19.53
N GLN A 63 2.95 3.17 20.45
CA GLN A 63 3.82 4.35 20.20
C GLN A 63 5.18 3.99 19.58
N GLY A 64 5.74 2.81 19.86
CA GLY A 64 6.99 2.33 19.25
C GLY A 64 6.87 1.97 17.76
N CYS A 65 5.65 1.79 17.26
CA CYS A 65 5.32 1.47 15.87
C CYS A 65 4.71 2.66 15.10
N ASP A 66 4.44 3.77 15.80
CA ASP A 66 3.84 5.01 15.27
C ASP A 66 4.86 5.86 14.48
N SER A 67 5.47 5.27 13.45
CA SER A 67 6.39 5.94 12.55
C SER A 67 6.28 5.39 11.13
N ALA A 68 6.64 6.20 10.13
CA ALA A 68 6.59 5.81 8.73
C ALA A 68 7.36 4.51 8.39
N PRO A 69 8.61 4.31 8.84
CA PRO A 69 9.32 3.06 8.57
C PRO A 69 8.75 1.84 9.31
N CYS A 70 7.94 2.02 10.35
CA CYS A 70 7.23 0.94 11.05
C CYS A 70 5.75 0.82 10.63
N GLY A 71 5.29 1.57 9.62
CA GLY A 71 3.93 1.49 9.08
C GLY A 71 2.87 2.28 9.86
N TRP A 72 3.27 3.22 10.72
CA TRP A 72 2.38 4.07 11.54
C TRP A 72 1.35 3.29 12.35
N ASP A 73 1.72 2.10 12.80
CA ASP A 73 0.86 1.27 13.65
C ASP A 73 -0.57 1.07 13.10
N GLY A 74 -0.71 0.98 11.78
CA GLY A 74 -2.04 0.85 11.15
C GLY A 74 -3.00 2.03 11.40
N SER A 75 -2.48 3.20 11.77
CA SER A 75 -3.22 4.39 12.21
C SER A 75 -3.97 4.25 13.55
N ASP A 76 -3.58 3.33 14.43
CA ASP A 76 -4.26 3.15 15.72
C ASP A 76 -4.01 4.32 16.67
N CYS A 77 -2.83 4.94 16.58
CA CYS A 77 -2.50 6.18 17.28
C CYS A 77 -3.27 7.43 16.77
N PHE A 78 -4.09 7.29 15.72
CA PHE A 78 -4.89 8.36 15.12
C PHE A 78 -6.40 8.19 15.36
N ALA A 79 -6.81 7.37 16.33
CA ALA A 79 -8.22 7.04 16.60
C ALA A 79 -9.15 8.26 16.75
N ASN A 80 -8.65 9.38 17.27
CA ASN A 80 -9.42 10.61 17.49
C ASN A 80 -9.57 11.51 16.25
N GLN A 81 -9.04 11.11 15.09
CA GLN A 81 -9.07 11.90 13.86
C GLN A 81 -9.93 11.24 12.79
N ALA A 82 -10.71 12.03 12.06
CA ALA A 82 -11.46 11.51 10.91
C ALA A 82 -10.50 10.98 9.82
N PRO A 83 -10.74 9.78 9.26
CA PRO A 83 -9.88 9.21 8.24
C PRO A 83 -9.70 10.12 7.02
N GLN A 84 -8.49 10.13 6.47
CA GLN A 84 -8.14 10.91 5.27
C GLN A 84 -7.82 9.94 4.13
N TRP A 85 -8.86 9.36 3.55
CA TRP A 85 -8.68 8.35 2.50
C TRP A 85 -8.12 8.95 1.21
N ALA A 86 -7.16 8.24 0.59
CA ALA A 86 -6.87 8.42 -0.82
C ALA A 86 -8.13 8.18 -1.66
N LYS A 87 -8.31 8.96 -2.72
CA LYS A 87 -9.42 8.80 -3.66
C LYS A 87 -9.28 7.48 -4.42
N GLY A 88 -10.36 6.70 -4.46
CA GLY A 88 -10.43 5.40 -5.13
C GLY A 88 -10.22 4.22 -4.19
N THR A 89 -9.92 3.06 -4.75
CA THR A 89 -9.66 1.82 -4.00
C THR A 89 -8.48 1.11 -4.64
N LEU A 90 -7.50 0.73 -3.82
CA LEU A 90 -6.35 -0.04 -4.25
C LEU A 90 -6.79 -1.51 -4.29
N VAL A 91 -6.71 -2.15 -5.45
CA VAL A 91 -7.09 -3.56 -5.60
C VAL A 91 -5.84 -4.41 -5.76
N LEU A 92 -5.67 -5.40 -4.90
CA LEU A 92 -4.53 -6.31 -4.90
C LEU A 92 -4.99 -7.75 -5.15
N HIS A 93 -4.48 -8.37 -6.21
CA HIS A 93 -4.62 -9.81 -6.42
C HIS A 93 -3.49 -10.55 -5.69
N THR A 94 -3.87 -11.44 -4.77
CA THR A 94 -2.94 -12.23 -3.95
C THR A 94 -3.17 -13.72 -4.14
N LYS A 95 -2.10 -14.51 -3.99
CA LYS A 95 -2.17 -15.99 -3.92
C LYS A 95 -2.52 -16.50 -2.51
N LEU A 96 -3.15 -15.66 -1.70
CA LEU A 96 -3.55 -16.03 -0.36
C LEU A 96 -4.96 -16.64 -0.43
N PRO A 97 -5.21 -17.78 0.22
CA PRO A 97 -6.52 -18.39 0.24
C PRO A 97 -7.52 -17.44 0.91
N HIS A 98 -8.70 -17.31 0.32
CA HIS A 98 -9.75 -16.47 0.88
C HIS A 98 -10.33 -17.14 2.12
N GLN A 99 -10.26 -16.47 3.28
CA GLN A 99 -10.89 -16.93 4.52
C GLN A 99 -12.07 -16.03 4.88
N ARG A 100 -13.24 -16.63 5.13
CA ARG A 100 -14.47 -15.92 5.48
C ARG A 100 -14.42 -15.24 6.85
N SER A 101 -13.59 -15.73 7.76
CA SER A 101 -13.51 -15.29 9.17
C SER A 101 -12.82 -13.93 9.37
N GLY A 102 -12.80 -13.09 8.34
CA GLY A 102 -11.99 -11.88 8.29
C GLY A 102 -10.58 -12.19 7.78
N PHE A 103 -10.21 -11.58 6.66
CA PHE A 103 -8.83 -11.58 6.21
C PHE A 103 -8.04 -10.62 7.12
N SER A 104 -7.41 -11.16 8.17
CA SER A 104 -6.42 -10.41 8.95
C SER A 104 -5.03 -10.86 8.50
N ASN A 105 -4.41 -10.07 7.64
CA ASN A 105 -3.00 -10.24 7.32
C ASN A 105 -2.27 -8.95 7.66
N SER A 106 -2.14 -8.71 8.96
CA SER A 106 -1.44 -7.56 9.54
C SER A 106 -0.03 -7.44 8.95
N SER A 107 0.67 -8.55 8.73
CA SER A 107 1.98 -8.59 8.07
C SER A 107 1.98 -8.03 6.65
N LEU A 108 1.00 -8.41 5.81
CA LEU A 108 0.88 -7.88 4.44
C LEU A 108 0.58 -6.38 4.46
N PHE A 109 -0.37 -5.95 5.28
CA PHE A 109 -0.76 -4.53 5.34
C PHE A 109 0.35 -3.66 5.95
N TRP A 110 1.04 -4.16 6.96
CA TRP A 110 2.25 -3.56 7.49
C TRP A 110 3.30 -3.38 6.40
N ALA A 111 3.60 -4.43 5.63
CA ALA A 111 4.61 -4.37 4.58
C ALA A 111 4.24 -3.34 3.49
N LEU A 112 2.99 -3.35 3.02
CA LEU A 112 2.49 -2.34 2.07
C LEU A 112 2.59 -0.93 2.64
N SER A 113 2.34 -0.75 3.93
CA SER A 113 2.37 0.55 4.59
C SER A 113 3.77 1.09 4.79
N VAL A 114 4.75 0.22 5.05
CA VAL A 114 6.17 0.58 5.08
C VAL A 114 6.65 1.00 3.68
N LEU A 115 6.27 0.25 2.63
CA LEU A 115 6.63 0.61 1.25
C LEU A 115 6.02 1.95 0.82
N LEU A 116 4.76 2.21 1.21
CA LEU A 116 4.05 3.45 0.90
C LEU A 116 4.33 4.58 1.89
N GLN A 117 5.01 4.33 3.00
CA GLN A 117 5.19 5.31 4.09
C GLN A 117 3.87 5.88 4.65
N THR A 118 2.75 5.16 4.47
CA THR A 118 1.42 5.54 4.94
C THR A 118 0.52 4.30 5.09
N PRO A 119 -0.41 4.25 6.04
CA PRO A 119 -1.16 3.02 6.33
C PRO A 119 -2.11 2.58 5.23
N VAL A 120 -2.22 1.26 5.09
CA VAL A 120 -3.19 0.58 4.25
C VAL A 120 -4.15 -0.20 5.13
N LYS A 121 -5.45 -0.08 4.86
CA LYS A 121 -6.53 -0.81 5.55
C LYS A 121 -7.33 -1.67 4.59
N LEU A 122 -7.73 -2.84 5.05
CA LEU A 122 -8.66 -3.68 4.31
C LEU A 122 -10.07 -3.11 4.40
N ARG A 123 -10.71 -2.91 3.26
CA ARG A 123 -12.13 -2.57 3.17
C ARG A 123 -13.00 -3.80 2.92
N ALA A 124 -12.54 -4.68 2.04
CA ALA A 124 -13.24 -5.91 1.68
C ALA A 124 -12.28 -6.90 1.01
N SER A 125 -12.70 -8.15 0.91
CA SER A 125 -12.01 -9.16 0.11
C SER A 125 -13.03 -10.01 -0.64
N ALA A 126 -12.62 -10.50 -1.81
CA ALA A 126 -13.43 -11.40 -2.64
C ALA A 126 -12.57 -12.58 -3.13
N PRO A 127 -13.14 -13.78 -3.29
CA PRO A 127 -12.43 -14.90 -3.88
C PRO A 127 -12.13 -14.61 -5.36
N MET A 128 -11.02 -15.17 -5.86
CA MET A 128 -10.61 -15.01 -7.24
C MET A 128 -10.03 -16.30 -7.78
N SER A 129 -10.49 -16.77 -8.94
CA SER A 129 -9.90 -17.94 -9.59
C SER A 129 -8.44 -17.67 -9.98
N ALA A 130 -7.55 -18.61 -9.69
CA ALA A 130 -6.09 -18.47 -9.88
C ALA A 130 -5.65 -18.12 -11.32
N ASN A 131 -6.49 -18.39 -12.32
CA ASN A 131 -6.18 -18.18 -13.74
C ASN A 131 -6.73 -16.86 -14.33
N ARG A 132 -7.39 -16.02 -13.54
CA ARG A 132 -7.90 -14.71 -14.00
C ARG A 132 -6.85 -13.63 -13.79
N ASN A 133 -6.76 -12.65 -14.69
CA ASN A 133 -5.93 -11.47 -14.47
C ASN A 133 -6.79 -10.34 -13.88
N LEU A 134 -6.25 -9.59 -12.92
CA LEU A 134 -6.93 -8.42 -12.34
C LEU A 134 -7.29 -7.38 -13.42
N PHE A 135 -6.45 -7.25 -14.44
CA PHE A 135 -6.66 -6.28 -15.52
C PHE A 135 -7.71 -6.71 -16.56
N ASP A 136 -8.26 -7.93 -16.44
CA ASP A 136 -9.37 -8.38 -17.29
C ASP A 136 -10.73 -7.86 -16.80
N PHE A 137 -10.79 -7.33 -15.57
CA PHE A 137 -12.02 -6.83 -14.97
C PHE A 137 -12.20 -5.34 -15.22
N ASP A 138 -13.41 -4.96 -15.60
CA ASP A 138 -13.80 -3.55 -15.62
C ASP A 138 -14.15 -3.03 -14.20
N PRO A 139 -14.19 -1.71 -13.98
CA PRO A 139 -14.49 -1.14 -12.67
C PRO A 139 -15.86 -1.54 -12.10
N SER A 140 -16.86 -1.78 -12.95
CA SER A 140 -18.21 -2.16 -12.52
C SER A 140 -18.25 -3.60 -12.01
N GLN A 141 -17.51 -4.50 -12.67
CA GLN A 141 -17.33 -5.87 -12.23
C GLN A 141 -16.62 -5.93 -10.88
N LEU A 142 -15.53 -5.17 -10.70
CA LEU A 142 -14.82 -5.09 -9.42
C LEU A 142 -15.71 -4.50 -8.32
N ALA A 143 -16.52 -3.48 -8.62
CA ALA A 143 -17.48 -2.92 -7.67
C ALA A 143 -18.56 -3.94 -7.27
N SER A 144 -19.03 -4.76 -8.21
CA SER A 144 -20.02 -5.81 -7.93
C SER A 144 -19.49 -6.90 -6.98
N MET A 145 -18.17 -7.16 -6.99
CA MET A 145 -17.54 -8.12 -6.09
C MET A 145 -17.50 -7.64 -4.63
N LEU A 146 -17.61 -6.33 -4.38
CA LEU A 146 -17.70 -5.77 -3.03
C LEU A 146 -19.05 -6.05 -2.37
N THR A 147 -20.11 -6.24 -3.17
CA THR A 147 -21.49 -6.41 -2.69
C THR A 147 -21.94 -7.85 -2.68
N GLN A 148 -21.27 -8.72 -3.44
CA GLN A 148 -21.63 -10.13 -3.56
C GLN A 148 -20.95 -10.99 -2.50
N SER A 149 -21.73 -11.52 -1.57
CA SER A 149 -21.31 -12.63 -0.72
C SER A 149 -21.17 -13.91 -1.57
N SER A 150 -19.96 -14.44 -1.69
CA SER A 150 -19.72 -15.65 -2.48
C SER A 150 -20.44 -16.87 -1.88
N PRO A 151 -20.77 -17.91 -2.68
CA PRO A 151 -21.30 -19.19 -2.18
C PRO A 151 -20.29 -19.93 -1.28
N ALA A 152 -20.79 -20.76 -0.36
CA ALA A 152 -20.01 -21.44 0.70
C ALA A 152 -18.89 -22.37 0.19
N ASP A 153 -19.00 -22.87 -1.04
CA ASP A 153 -18.25 -24.06 -1.46
C ASP A 153 -17.17 -23.81 -2.53
N SER A 154 -16.93 -22.56 -2.94
CA SER A 154 -15.84 -22.24 -3.86
C SER A 154 -14.54 -22.01 -3.09
N VAL A 155 -13.76 -23.09 -2.87
CA VAL A 155 -12.37 -22.97 -2.37
C VAL A 155 -11.56 -22.22 -3.43
N SER A 156 -11.20 -20.99 -3.11
CA SER A 156 -10.40 -20.14 -4.00
C SER A 156 -8.98 -20.02 -3.45
N TYR A 157 -7.99 -20.47 -4.23
CA TYR A 157 -6.57 -20.39 -3.88
C TYR A 157 -6.00 -18.96 -3.95
N SER A 158 -6.77 -18.00 -4.46
CA SER A 158 -6.40 -16.60 -4.58
C SER A 158 -7.53 -15.68 -4.14
N SER A 159 -7.14 -14.47 -3.74
CA SER A 159 -8.05 -13.46 -3.21
C SER A 159 -7.77 -12.10 -3.84
N LEU A 160 -8.85 -11.37 -4.13
CA LEU A 160 -8.82 -9.93 -4.36
C LEU A 160 -8.99 -9.22 -3.03
N LEU A 161 -8.06 -8.33 -2.71
CA LEU A 161 -8.14 -7.45 -1.56
C LEU A 161 -8.45 -6.04 -2.04
N PHE A 162 -9.48 -5.44 -1.46
CA PHE A 162 -9.87 -4.06 -1.71
C PHE A 162 -9.40 -3.23 -0.54
N LEU A 163 -8.40 -2.39 -0.81
CA LEU A 163 -7.62 -1.67 0.18
C LEU A 163 -7.87 -0.16 0.09
N GLN A 164 -7.79 0.51 1.23
CA GLN A 164 -7.82 1.96 1.34
C GLN A 164 -6.51 2.46 1.92
N VAL A 165 -6.03 3.59 1.40
CA VAL A 165 -4.82 4.26 1.88
C VAL A 165 -5.25 5.39 2.81
N ASP A 166 -4.79 5.35 4.06
CA ASP A 166 -5.08 6.38 5.07
C ASP A 166 -3.95 7.41 5.10
N ASN A 167 -4.22 8.63 4.66
CA ASN A 167 -3.23 9.71 4.65
C ASN A 167 -3.18 10.50 5.96
N ARG A 168 -3.95 10.14 7.01
CA ARG A 168 -3.89 10.85 8.30
C ARG A 168 -2.45 10.99 8.83
N PRO A 169 -1.63 9.92 8.90
CA PRO A 169 -0.30 10.01 9.49
C PRO A 169 0.68 10.81 8.62
N CYS A 170 0.63 10.62 7.30
CA CYS A 170 1.53 11.31 6.38
C CYS A 170 1.13 12.78 6.14
N SER A 171 -0.08 13.22 6.51
CA SER A 171 -0.58 14.58 6.24
C SER A 171 0.33 15.70 6.79
N ARG A 172 1.08 15.40 7.87
CA ARG A 172 2.10 16.30 8.45
C ARG A 172 3.36 16.41 7.58
N LEU A 173 3.65 15.39 6.79
CA LEU A 173 4.78 15.25 5.87
C LEU A 173 4.23 15.01 4.45
N GLN A 174 3.55 16.02 3.88
CA GLN A 174 2.74 15.90 2.65
C GLN A 174 3.44 15.22 1.46
N THR A 175 4.77 15.23 1.42
CA THR A 175 5.59 14.62 0.37
C THR A 175 5.42 13.10 0.26
N THR A 176 4.98 12.40 1.31
CA THR A 176 4.82 10.93 1.31
C THR A 176 3.39 10.45 1.09
N CYS A 177 2.39 11.35 1.13
CA CYS A 177 1.00 10.97 0.95
C CYS A 177 0.65 10.62 -0.49
N PHE A 178 -0.37 9.77 -0.65
CA PHE A 178 -0.95 9.40 -1.94
C PHE A 178 -2.39 9.91 -2.03
N PRO A 179 -2.66 11.02 -2.73
CA PRO A 179 -4.02 11.55 -2.86
C PRO A 179 -4.97 10.61 -3.61
N TYR A 180 -4.44 9.73 -4.46
CA TYR A 180 -5.18 8.76 -5.26
C TYR A 180 -4.61 7.35 -5.10
N ALA A 181 -5.50 6.35 -5.02
CA ALA A 181 -5.11 4.94 -4.92
C ALA A 181 -4.30 4.45 -6.14
N THR A 182 -4.49 5.06 -7.31
CA THR A 182 -3.74 4.77 -8.54
C THR A 182 -2.27 5.16 -8.44
N GLU A 183 -1.94 6.23 -7.70
CA GLU A 183 -0.56 6.61 -7.44
C GLU A 183 0.13 5.57 -6.55
N ALA A 184 -0.53 5.15 -5.46
CA ALA A 184 -0.03 4.08 -4.59
C ALA A 184 0.14 2.75 -5.35
N ALA A 185 -0.82 2.41 -6.21
CA ALA A 185 -0.74 1.21 -7.07
C ALA A 185 0.46 1.27 -8.02
N SER A 186 0.69 2.42 -8.65
CA SER A 186 1.81 2.63 -9.58
C SER A 186 3.14 2.56 -8.83
N PHE A 187 3.23 3.16 -7.65
CA PHE A 187 4.41 3.09 -6.78
C PHE A 187 4.74 1.65 -6.39
N LEU A 188 3.78 0.90 -5.83
CA LEU A 188 3.97 -0.52 -5.49
C LEU A 188 4.36 -1.37 -6.71
N ARG A 189 3.76 -1.09 -7.88
CA ARG A 189 4.11 -1.77 -9.11
C ARG A 189 5.54 -1.46 -9.55
N ALA A 190 6.01 -0.22 -9.41
CA ALA A 190 7.40 0.15 -9.67
C ALA A 190 8.36 -0.55 -8.72
N THR A 191 8.09 -0.52 -7.41
CA THR A 191 8.90 -1.19 -6.38
C THR A 191 9.01 -2.69 -6.64
N THR A 192 7.90 -3.37 -6.96
CA THR A 192 7.92 -4.81 -7.26
C THR A 192 8.62 -5.16 -8.58
N MET A 193 8.53 -4.28 -9.58
CA MET A 193 9.17 -4.47 -10.88
C MET A 193 10.69 -4.26 -10.83
N LEU A 194 11.16 -3.24 -10.11
CA LEU A 194 12.57 -2.84 -10.10
C LEU A 194 13.35 -3.36 -8.89
N ARG A 195 12.68 -3.65 -7.77
CA ARG A 195 13.29 -4.05 -6.49
C ARG A 195 14.45 -3.11 -6.11
N PRO A 196 14.17 -1.81 -5.91
CA PRO A 196 15.22 -0.84 -5.66
C PRO A 196 15.92 -1.14 -4.32
N PRO A 197 17.22 -0.81 -4.18
CA PRO A 197 17.98 -1.06 -2.96
C PRO A 197 17.40 -0.33 -1.73
N SER A 198 16.67 0.77 -1.95
CA SER A 198 16.01 1.54 -0.91
C SER A 198 14.82 0.84 -0.24
N PHE A 199 14.35 -0.29 -0.79
CA PHE A 199 13.19 -1.01 -0.26
C PHE A 199 13.55 -2.47 0.07
N PRO A 200 13.06 -3.01 1.20
CA PRO A 200 13.26 -4.41 1.59
C PRO A 200 12.50 -5.41 0.72
#